data_AF-A0A212LWW3-F1
#
_entry.id   AF-A0A212LWW3-F1
#
_cell.length_a   1.000
_cell.length_b   1.000
_cell.length_c   1.000
_cell.angle_alpha   90.00
_cell.angle_beta   90.00
_cell.angle_gamma   90.00
#
_symmetry.space_group_name_H-M   'P 1'
#
loop_
_entity.id
_entity.type
_entity.pdbx_description
1 polymer ?
#
loop_
_entity_poly.entity_id
_entity_poly.type
_entity_poly.pdbx_seq_one_letter_code
_entity_poly.pdbx_strand_id
1 'polypeptide(L)'
;MRNLLCSLLVSAVVLLLTATACGAAGARQQNAGSGVINNENTVIGVMTQEYIGDNIAEILAIHYDGGQPALAGFGCKNPEAESLNLTVRSGIQQLYYDFMANSRDGEWIEIRSYPFTSERYLQIVTTAAVYPAYGTDGDMWSYNFDKQDNRFMNLKEVLSELNLNERRLTRQVKTLYVPEVPSLSVGEVKATGFLIIQGPSGPITQLLLTVVLENSAGEPWKRFFAYTPALNELISLNSQCLFDPYDMDQMSPPLAYQQAPAH
;
A
#
# COMPACT_ATOMS: atom_id res chain seq x y z
N MET A 1 57.50 -4.43 -1.26
CA MET A 1 57.07 -3.01 -1.43
C MET A 1 55.89 -3.00 -2.38
N ARG A 2 54.80 -2.27 -2.06
CA ARG A 2 53.82 -1.56 -2.95
C ARG A 2 53.42 -2.23 -4.29
N ASN A 3 52.17 -2.41 -4.71
CA ASN A 3 50.79 -2.04 -4.29
C ASN A 3 49.84 -3.12 -4.89
N LEU A 4 48.61 -3.42 -4.47
CA LEU A 4 47.65 -2.86 -3.49
C LEU A 4 46.93 -1.54 -3.89
N LEU A 5 45.72 -1.70 -4.49
CA LEU A 5 44.62 -0.73 -4.79
C LEU A 5 44.14 -0.81 -6.26
N CYS A 6 42.93 -1.34 -6.48
CA CYS A 6 41.95 -0.88 -7.48
C CYS A 6 40.61 -1.63 -7.26
N SER A 7 39.95 -1.28 -6.16
CA SER A 7 38.56 -1.61 -5.86
C SER A 7 37.85 -0.33 -5.43
N LEU A 8 36.51 -0.32 -5.53
CA LEU A 8 35.59 0.81 -5.33
C LEU A 8 35.58 1.90 -6.43
N LEU A 9 34.50 1.92 -7.22
CA LEU A 9 33.92 3.15 -7.79
C LEU A 9 32.47 2.94 -8.29
N VAL A 10 31.56 2.60 -7.38
CA VAL A 10 30.10 2.73 -7.57
C VAL A 10 29.48 3.24 -6.26
N SER A 11 28.42 4.03 -6.36
CA SER A 11 27.57 4.56 -5.27
C SER A 11 28.10 5.75 -4.45
N ALA A 12 27.68 6.96 -4.83
CA ALA A 12 27.24 8.03 -3.89
C ALA A 12 26.63 9.23 -4.66
N VAL A 13 25.39 9.13 -5.15
CA VAL A 13 24.60 10.33 -5.49
C VAL A 13 23.82 10.73 -4.24
N VAL A 14 24.39 11.65 -3.45
CA VAL A 14 23.71 12.24 -2.29
C VAL A 14 22.90 13.45 -2.76
N LEU A 15 21.58 13.32 -2.80
CA LEU A 15 20.68 14.45 -3.06
C LEU A 15 20.57 15.32 -1.79
N LEU A 16 21.42 16.32 -1.69
CA LEU A 16 21.38 17.32 -0.61
C LEU A 16 20.28 18.36 -0.89
N LEU A 17 19.06 18.08 -0.42
CA LEU A 17 18.01 19.10 -0.31
C LEU A 17 18.25 19.92 0.96
N THR A 18 18.95 21.04 0.80
CA THR A 18 19.07 22.06 1.86
C THR A 18 17.73 22.75 2.06
N ALA A 19 17.01 22.38 3.11
CA ALA A 19 15.84 23.11 3.55
C ALA A 19 16.25 24.52 4.04
N THR A 20 15.97 25.54 3.23
CA THR A 20 16.10 26.94 3.64
C THR A 20 15.04 27.26 4.68
N ALA A 21 15.48 27.59 5.90
CA ALA A 21 14.61 28.08 6.96
C ALA A 21 14.11 29.49 6.61
N CYS A 22 12.94 29.57 5.94
CA CYS A 22 12.16 30.81 5.87
C CYS A 22 11.29 30.94 7.12
N GLY A 23 11.37 32.10 7.76
CA GLY A 23 10.82 32.34 9.09
C GLY A 23 9.30 32.45 9.15
N ALA A 24 8.79 32.49 10.38
CA ALA A 24 7.39 32.67 10.67
C ALA A 24 6.85 34.02 10.16
N ALA A 25 5.86 33.96 9.27
CA ALA A 25 4.92 35.04 9.01
C ALA A 25 3.58 34.42 8.60
N GLY A 26 2.52 34.67 9.37
CA GLY A 26 1.20 34.08 9.11
C GLY A 26 0.59 34.59 7.80
N ALA A 27 0.35 33.69 6.86
CA ALA A 27 -0.35 33.99 5.61
C ALA A 27 -1.78 33.44 5.66
N ARG A 28 -2.68 34.29 6.20
CA ARG A 28 -4.15 34.31 6.01
C ARG A 28 -4.87 32.98 5.71
N GLN A 29 -5.72 32.58 6.66
CA GLN A 29 -7.06 32.10 6.31
C GLN A 29 -7.66 33.01 5.21
N GLN A 30 -7.89 32.46 4.03
CA GLN A 30 -8.86 32.98 3.09
C GLN A 30 -10.12 32.14 3.24
N ASN A 31 -11.26 32.79 3.47
CA ASN A 31 -12.55 32.14 3.65
C ASN A 31 -12.97 31.42 2.35
N ALA A 32 -12.67 30.13 2.24
CA ALA A 32 -13.48 29.20 1.47
C ALA A 32 -14.81 28.95 2.20
N GLY A 33 -15.86 28.56 1.46
CA GLY A 33 -17.23 28.49 1.99
C GLY A 33 -17.37 27.61 3.25
N SER A 34 -18.31 27.98 4.12
CA SER A 34 -18.55 27.37 5.45
C SER A 34 -19.20 25.99 5.40
N GLY A 35 -18.85 25.15 4.43
CA GLY A 35 -19.31 23.78 4.30
C GLY A 35 -18.25 22.81 4.83
N VAL A 36 -18.68 21.83 5.64
CA VAL A 36 -17.91 20.61 5.86
C VAL A 36 -17.86 19.84 4.52
N ILE A 37 -16.71 19.28 4.15
CA ILE A 37 -16.58 18.44 2.95
C ILE A 37 -17.39 17.17 3.18
N ASN A 38 -18.34 16.87 2.29
CA ASN A 38 -19.12 15.64 2.35
C ASN A 38 -18.43 14.56 1.50
N ASN A 39 -18.17 13.40 2.09
CA ASN A 39 -17.58 12.25 1.43
C ASN A 39 -18.54 11.04 1.32
N GLU A 40 -19.83 11.20 1.59
CA GLU A 40 -20.84 10.12 1.47
C GLU A 40 -20.83 9.47 0.07
N ASN A 41 -20.68 10.28 -0.98
CA ASN A 41 -20.59 9.84 -2.38
C ASN A 41 -19.16 9.64 -2.88
N THR A 42 -18.15 9.68 -2.00
CA THR A 42 -16.76 9.41 -2.35
C THR A 42 -16.56 7.90 -2.48
N VAL A 43 -15.97 7.45 -3.59
CA VAL A 43 -15.86 6.03 -3.97
C VAL A 43 -14.45 5.71 -4.49
N ILE A 44 -14.10 4.42 -4.50
CA ILE A 44 -12.93 3.92 -5.21
C ILE A 44 -13.28 3.77 -6.70
N GLY A 45 -12.37 4.17 -7.59
CA GLY A 45 -12.51 4.06 -9.04
C GLY A 45 -11.18 3.74 -9.72
N VAL A 46 -11.22 3.48 -11.03
CA VAL A 46 -10.03 3.09 -11.81
C VAL A 46 -9.25 4.32 -12.28
N MET A 47 -7.96 4.38 -11.96
CA MET A 47 -7.00 5.35 -12.53
C MET A 47 -6.30 4.78 -13.77
N THR A 48 -5.94 3.49 -13.74
CA THR A 48 -5.36 2.75 -14.86
C THR A 48 -5.79 1.29 -14.74
N GLN A 49 -6.23 0.71 -15.85
CA GLN A 49 -6.47 -0.73 -15.96
C GLN A 49 -5.97 -1.18 -17.33
N GLU A 50 -4.85 -1.89 -17.36
CA GLU A 50 -4.23 -2.39 -18.58
C GLU A 50 -3.86 -3.88 -18.42
N TYR A 51 -4.12 -4.65 -19.49
CA TYR A 51 -3.83 -6.07 -19.59
C TYR A 51 -3.12 -6.30 -20.93
N ILE A 52 -1.78 -6.25 -20.94
CA ILE A 52 -0.95 -6.22 -22.17
C ILE A 52 0.01 -7.41 -22.17
N GLY A 53 -0.35 -8.45 -22.91
CA GLY A 53 0.33 -9.75 -22.79
C GLY A 53 0.10 -10.31 -21.40
N ASP A 54 1.18 -10.70 -20.73
CA ASP A 54 1.16 -11.15 -19.33
C ASP A 54 1.19 -9.99 -18.31
N ASN A 55 1.33 -8.73 -18.76
CA ASN A 55 1.35 -7.58 -17.86
C ASN A 55 -0.04 -7.23 -17.35
N ILE A 56 -0.16 -7.04 -16.04
CA ILE A 56 -1.35 -6.56 -15.34
C ILE A 56 -1.02 -5.22 -14.68
N ALA A 57 -1.83 -4.18 -14.94
CA ALA A 57 -1.71 -2.89 -14.26
C ALA A 57 -3.06 -2.37 -13.80
N GLU A 58 -3.38 -2.60 -12.52
CA GLU A 58 -4.60 -2.17 -11.86
C GLU A 58 -4.30 -1.13 -10.80
N ILE A 59 -4.54 0.13 -11.13
CA ILE A 59 -4.22 1.27 -10.28
C ILE A 59 -5.52 2.02 -10.01
N LEU A 60 -5.88 2.11 -8.73
CA LEU A 60 -7.14 2.71 -8.29
C LEU A 60 -6.93 4.11 -7.72
N ALA A 61 -8.00 4.91 -7.71
CA ALA A 61 -8.05 6.27 -7.20
C ALA A 61 -9.28 6.46 -6.32
N ILE A 62 -9.28 7.53 -5.52
CA ILE A 62 -10.47 8.02 -4.85
C ILE A 62 -11.15 9.08 -5.71
N HIS A 63 -12.40 8.82 -6.07
CA HIS A 63 -13.28 9.73 -6.81
C HIS A 63 -14.27 10.38 -5.84
N TYR A 64 -14.50 11.68 -5.99
CA TYR A 64 -15.36 12.48 -5.11
C TYR A 64 -16.19 13.47 -5.94
N ASP A 65 -17.30 13.94 -5.40
CA ASP A 65 -18.07 15.03 -6.01
C ASP A 65 -17.33 16.37 -5.85
N GLY A 66 -16.79 16.90 -6.95
CA GLY A 66 -16.15 18.22 -6.99
C GLY A 66 -17.13 19.40 -6.98
N GLY A 67 -18.41 19.19 -7.25
CA GLY A 67 -19.45 20.22 -7.32
C GLY A 67 -19.87 20.80 -5.96
N GLN A 68 -19.37 20.22 -4.86
CA GLN A 68 -19.71 20.62 -3.50
C GLN A 68 -19.30 22.08 -3.19
N PRO A 69 -20.18 22.89 -2.57
CA PRO A 69 -19.84 24.26 -2.15
C PRO A 69 -18.61 24.37 -1.23
N ALA A 70 -18.35 23.34 -0.42
CA ALA A 70 -17.16 23.22 0.43
C ALA A 70 -15.84 23.20 -0.37
N LEU A 71 -15.87 22.69 -1.61
CA LEU A 71 -14.69 22.54 -2.47
C LEU A 71 -14.45 23.74 -3.40
N ALA A 72 -15.35 24.72 -3.44
CA ALA A 72 -15.23 25.88 -4.33
C ALA A 72 -13.93 26.68 -4.10
N GLY A 73 -13.51 26.85 -2.84
CA GLY A 73 -12.24 27.52 -2.49
C GLY A 73 -10.98 26.69 -2.78
N PHE A 74 -11.14 25.40 -3.10
CA PHE A 74 -10.07 24.47 -3.49
C PHE A 74 -10.09 24.18 -5.00
N GLY A 75 -10.83 24.97 -5.80
CA GLY A 75 -10.93 24.76 -7.24
C GLY A 75 -11.73 23.51 -7.61
N CYS A 76 -12.77 23.20 -6.84
CA CYS A 76 -13.62 22.01 -6.99
C CYS A 76 -12.89 20.67 -6.76
N LYS A 77 -11.82 20.70 -5.96
CA LYS A 77 -10.99 19.53 -5.61
C LYS A 77 -10.99 19.27 -4.11
N ASN A 78 -11.08 18.01 -3.70
CA ASN A 78 -10.84 17.60 -2.31
C ASN A 78 -9.31 17.48 -2.09
N PRO A 79 -8.66 18.35 -1.27
CA PRO A 79 -7.20 18.36 -1.14
C PRO A 79 -6.60 17.03 -0.65
N GLU A 80 -7.31 16.32 0.22
CA GLU A 80 -6.84 15.06 0.83
C GLU A 80 -6.94 13.89 -0.15
N ALA A 81 -8.07 13.78 -0.87
CA ALA A 81 -8.22 12.79 -1.93
C ALA A 81 -7.27 13.07 -3.11
N GLU A 82 -7.03 14.34 -3.47
CA GLU A 82 -6.00 14.69 -4.47
C GLU A 82 -4.59 14.33 -4.01
N SER A 83 -4.26 14.51 -2.73
CA SER A 83 -2.95 14.16 -2.15
C SER A 83 -2.70 12.64 -2.22
N LEU A 84 -3.71 11.84 -1.87
CA LEU A 84 -3.70 10.39 -2.03
C LEU A 84 -3.56 9.99 -3.51
N ASN A 85 -4.41 10.53 -4.39
CA ASN A 85 -4.37 10.25 -5.83
C ASN A 85 -3.02 10.65 -6.46
N LEU A 86 -2.41 11.74 -6.01
CA LEU A 86 -1.08 12.16 -6.43
C LEU A 86 -0.01 11.16 -5.95
N THR A 87 -0.10 10.70 -4.70
CA THR A 87 0.82 9.69 -4.13
C THR A 87 0.77 8.37 -4.90
N VAL A 88 -0.44 7.89 -5.24
CA VAL A 88 -0.62 6.70 -6.08
C VAL A 88 -0.04 6.91 -7.49
N ARG A 89 -0.29 8.08 -8.09
CA ARG A 89 0.25 8.46 -9.42
C ARG A 89 1.78 8.51 -9.43
N SER A 90 2.40 9.24 -8.50
CA SER A 90 3.85 9.39 -8.45
C SER A 90 4.59 8.15 -7.94
N GLY A 91 3.88 7.23 -7.29
CA GLY A 91 4.43 5.95 -6.82
C GLY A 91 4.16 4.82 -7.82
N ILE A 92 2.95 4.29 -7.80
CA ILE A 92 2.59 3.04 -8.48
C ILE A 92 2.42 3.24 -10.00
N GLN A 93 1.80 4.33 -10.43
CA GLN A 93 1.64 4.60 -11.87
C GLN A 93 2.99 4.94 -12.51
N GLN A 94 3.86 5.66 -11.80
CA GLN A 94 5.23 5.88 -12.25
C GLN A 94 6.03 4.57 -12.32
N LEU A 95 5.91 3.69 -11.32
CA LEU A 95 6.55 2.36 -11.32
C LEU A 95 6.13 1.52 -12.53
N TYR A 96 4.84 1.55 -12.89
CA TYR A 96 4.35 0.90 -14.11
C TYR A 96 5.00 1.46 -15.38
N TYR A 97 5.00 2.78 -15.55
CA TYR A 97 5.58 3.43 -16.72
C TYR A 97 7.10 3.26 -16.82
N ASP A 98 7.80 3.29 -15.68
CA ASP A 98 9.24 3.02 -15.60
C ASP A 98 9.55 1.57 -15.99
N PHE A 99 8.71 0.60 -15.59
CA PHE A 99 8.83 -0.78 -16.06
C PHE A 99 8.59 -0.88 -17.58
N MET A 100 7.46 -0.38 -18.09
CA MET A 100 7.12 -0.47 -19.52
C MET A 100 8.13 0.24 -20.44
N ALA A 101 8.89 1.21 -19.92
CA ALA A 101 9.95 1.90 -20.66
C ALA A 101 11.32 1.16 -20.64
N ASN A 102 11.54 0.24 -19.69
CA ASN A 102 12.87 -0.35 -19.43
C ASN A 102 12.89 -1.88 -19.30
N SER A 103 11.73 -2.55 -19.38
CA SER A 103 11.58 -4.01 -19.30
C SER A 103 12.41 -4.75 -20.34
N ARG A 104 12.99 -5.88 -19.98
CA ARG A 104 13.74 -6.76 -20.89
C ARG A 104 12.83 -7.81 -21.52
N ASP A 105 13.29 -8.39 -22.63
CA ASP A 105 12.61 -9.51 -23.28
C ASP A 105 12.37 -10.66 -22.29
N GLY A 106 11.09 -11.01 -22.09
CA GLY A 106 10.66 -12.08 -21.17
C GLY A 106 10.39 -11.65 -19.73
N GLU A 107 10.51 -10.36 -19.40
CA GLU A 107 10.03 -9.80 -18.13
C GLU A 107 8.57 -9.32 -18.26
N TRP A 108 7.76 -9.47 -17.21
CA TRP A 108 6.43 -8.87 -17.11
C TRP A 108 6.17 -8.32 -15.70
N ILE A 109 5.22 -7.38 -15.59
CA ILE A 109 4.81 -6.79 -14.31
C ILE A 109 3.36 -7.14 -13.97
N GLU A 110 3.11 -7.43 -12.69
CA GLU A 110 1.77 -7.49 -12.14
C GLU A 110 1.61 -6.46 -11.01
N ILE A 111 0.86 -5.40 -11.29
CA ILE A 111 0.30 -4.48 -10.31
C ILE A 111 -1.18 -4.83 -10.16
N ARG A 112 -1.56 -5.39 -9.01
CA ARG A 112 -2.94 -5.79 -8.69
C ARG A 112 -3.47 -4.95 -7.53
N SER A 113 -4.74 -4.54 -7.59
CA SER A 113 -5.37 -3.76 -6.53
C SER A 113 -6.58 -4.47 -5.91
N TYR A 114 -6.76 -4.25 -4.62
CA TYR A 114 -7.75 -4.91 -3.76
C TYR A 114 -8.52 -3.82 -3.00
N PRO A 115 -9.68 -3.39 -3.52
CA PRO A 115 -10.49 -2.32 -2.93
C PRO A 115 -11.42 -2.83 -1.81
N PHE A 116 -11.58 -2.03 -0.76
CA PHE A 116 -12.52 -2.26 0.34
C PHE A 116 -13.21 -0.95 0.73
N THR A 117 -14.54 -0.92 0.64
CA THR A 117 -15.39 0.20 1.02
C THR A 117 -16.27 -0.17 2.22
N SER A 118 -16.33 0.74 3.19
CA SER A 118 -17.27 0.70 4.31
C SER A 118 -18.00 2.03 4.43
N GLU A 119 -18.92 2.16 5.39
CA GLU A 119 -19.61 3.44 5.65
C GLU A 119 -18.63 4.59 5.95
N ARG A 120 -17.52 4.30 6.66
CA ARG A 120 -16.52 5.30 7.07
C ARG A 120 -15.23 5.31 6.25
N TYR A 121 -14.73 4.15 5.82
CA TYR A 121 -13.40 4.04 5.21
C TYR A 121 -13.47 3.63 3.73
N LEU A 122 -12.57 4.21 2.93
CA LEU A 122 -12.21 3.74 1.59
C LEU A 122 -10.76 3.28 1.65
N GLN A 123 -10.50 2.04 1.22
CA GLN A 123 -9.22 1.38 1.43
C GLN A 123 -8.81 0.65 0.15
N ILE A 124 -7.56 0.84 -0.27
CA ILE A 124 -6.99 0.20 -1.45
C ILE A 124 -5.70 -0.48 -1.02
N VAL A 125 -5.63 -1.81 -1.08
CA VAL A 125 -4.36 -2.52 -0.98
C VAL A 125 -3.85 -2.75 -2.40
N THR A 126 -2.58 -2.48 -2.66
CA THR A 126 -1.97 -2.73 -3.97
C THR A 126 -0.70 -3.53 -3.80
N THR A 127 -0.52 -4.56 -4.63
CA THR A 127 0.74 -5.30 -4.77
C THR A 127 1.38 -5.02 -6.11
N ALA A 128 2.70 -4.95 -6.17
CA ALA A 128 3.48 -4.90 -7.40
C ALA A 128 4.58 -5.99 -7.39
N ALA A 129 4.65 -6.81 -8.42
CA ALA A 129 5.71 -7.80 -8.62
C ALA A 129 6.20 -7.76 -10.08
N VAL A 130 7.51 -7.89 -10.28
CA VAL A 130 8.12 -8.06 -11.60
C VAL A 130 8.61 -9.50 -11.71
N TYR A 131 8.28 -10.15 -12.81
CA TYR A 131 8.55 -11.55 -13.08
C TYR A 131 9.57 -11.70 -14.22
N PRO A 132 10.33 -12.83 -14.27
CA PRO A 132 10.26 -13.99 -13.39
C PRO A 132 10.79 -13.74 -11.96
N ALA A 133 10.05 -14.23 -10.96
CA ALA A 133 10.30 -14.03 -9.52
C ALA A 133 10.10 -15.34 -8.73
N TYR A 134 10.75 -15.49 -7.57
CA TYR A 134 10.71 -16.71 -6.76
C TYR A 134 9.56 -16.69 -5.72
N GLY A 135 8.33 -16.68 -6.22
CA GLY A 135 7.11 -16.61 -5.41
C GLY A 135 6.64 -15.16 -5.24
N THR A 136 6.27 -14.77 -4.02
CA THR A 136 5.79 -13.40 -3.71
C THR A 136 6.95 -12.41 -3.49
N ASP A 137 7.90 -12.35 -4.42
CA ASP A 137 8.94 -11.29 -4.44
C ASP A 137 8.40 -9.98 -5.01
N GLY A 138 7.26 -9.54 -4.48
CA GLY A 138 6.63 -8.26 -4.77
C GLY A 138 6.66 -7.33 -3.57
N ASP A 139 6.24 -6.10 -3.76
CA ASP A 139 5.93 -5.16 -2.67
C ASP A 139 4.42 -5.01 -2.53
N MET A 140 3.98 -4.58 -1.34
CA MET A 140 2.58 -4.45 -0.94
C MET A 140 2.41 -3.15 -0.17
N TRP A 141 1.39 -2.35 -0.48
CA TRP A 141 1.06 -1.10 0.20
C TRP A 141 -0.45 -0.99 0.43
N SER A 142 -0.87 -0.08 1.31
CA SER A 142 -2.29 0.28 1.46
C SER A 142 -2.50 1.79 1.49
N TYR A 143 -3.58 2.26 0.87
CA TYR A 143 -4.04 3.64 0.92
C TYR A 143 -5.41 3.69 1.58
N ASN A 144 -5.51 4.35 2.73
CA ASN A 144 -6.72 4.35 3.56
C ASN A 144 -7.20 5.79 3.79
N PHE A 145 -8.46 6.06 3.47
CA PHE A 145 -9.08 7.37 3.59
C PHE A 145 -10.30 7.29 4.50
N ASP A 146 -10.32 8.14 5.53
CA ASP A 146 -11.47 8.31 6.43
C ASP A 146 -12.41 9.36 5.84
N LYS A 147 -13.59 8.91 5.39
CA LYS A 147 -14.63 9.78 4.81
C LYS A 147 -15.19 10.77 5.84
N GLN A 148 -15.30 10.36 7.10
CA GLN A 148 -15.89 11.17 8.16
C GLN A 148 -14.93 12.28 8.61
N ASP A 149 -13.67 11.93 8.83
CA ASP A 149 -12.63 12.88 9.25
C ASP A 149 -12.05 13.68 8.06
N ASN A 150 -12.39 13.31 6.81
CA ASN A 150 -11.80 13.81 5.57
C ASN A 150 -10.27 13.84 5.64
N ARG A 151 -9.63 12.67 5.79
CA ARG A 151 -8.17 12.57 5.90
C ARG A 151 -7.62 11.26 5.35
N PHE A 152 -6.40 11.32 4.83
CA PHE A 152 -5.58 10.13 4.67
C PHE A 152 -5.14 9.58 6.05
N MET A 153 -5.09 8.25 6.19
CA MET A 153 -4.67 7.57 7.42
C MET A 153 -3.26 6.98 7.25
N ASN A 154 -2.32 7.44 8.09
CA ASN A 154 -0.91 7.06 8.00
C ASN A 154 -0.59 5.79 8.82
N LEU A 155 0.06 4.80 8.21
CA LEU A 155 0.52 3.58 8.89
C LEU A 155 1.36 3.88 10.15
N LYS A 156 2.18 4.94 10.14
CA LYS A 156 2.99 5.32 11.31
C LYS A 156 2.14 5.76 12.51
N GLU A 157 1.03 6.45 12.25
CA GLU A 157 0.09 6.89 13.28
C GLU A 157 -0.64 5.68 13.85
N VAL A 158 -1.17 4.82 12.97
CA VAL A 158 -1.85 3.57 13.33
C VAL A 158 -0.95 2.63 14.16
N LEU A 159 0.31 2.45 13.78
CA LEU A 159 1.27 1.69 14.59
C LEU A 159 1.51 2.32 15.96
N SER A 160 1.54 3.66 16.05
CA SER A 160 1.68 4.38 17.31
C SER A 160 0.45 4.24 18.21
N GLU A 161 -0.75 4.31 17.65
CA GLU A 161 -2.03 4.08 18.36
C GLU A 161 -2.12 2.66 18.92
N LEU A 162 -1.69 1.67 18.12
CA LEU A 162 -1.56 0.26 18.54
C LEU A 162 -0.39 0.01 19.51
N ASN A 163 0.41 1.03 19.86
CA ASN A 163 1.60 0.92 20.70
C ASN A 163 2.62 -0.11 20.15
N LEU A 164 2.70 -0.21 18.83
CA LEU A 164 3.59 -1.09 18.09
C LEU A 164 4.76 -0.32 17.48
N ASN A 165 5.89 -1.00 17.44
CA ASN A 165 7.06 -0.63 16.65
C ASN A 165 7.65 -1.92 16.07
N GLU A 166 8.57 -1.78 15.12
CA GLU A 166 9.21 -2.90 14.42
C GLU A 166 9.64 -4.03 15.38
N ARG A 167 10.46 -3.70 16.40
CA ARG A 167 10.92 -4.69 17.42
C ARG A 167 9.78 -5.41 18.16
N ARG A 168 8.67 -4.73 18.45
CA ARG A 168 7.50 -5.36 19.08
C ARG A 168 6.73 -6.22 18.08
N LEU A 169 6.52 -5.72 16.87
CA LEU A 169 5.84 -6.41 15.78
C LEU A 169 6.57 -7.71 15.40
N THR A 170 7.88 -7.64 15.14
CA THR A 170 8.73 -8.80 14.87
C THR A 170 8.66 -9.85 15.98
N ARG A 171 8.55 -9.42 17.26
CA ARG A 171 8.40 -10.35 18.39
C ARG A 171 7.04 -11.05 18.37
N GLN A 172 5.94 -10.30 18.17
CA GLN A 172 4.61 -10.90 18.12
C GLN A 172 4.50 -11.88 16.95
N VAL A 173 4.96 -11.49 15.77
CA VAL A 173 4.99 -12.36 14.58
C VAL A 173 5.85 -13.60 14.83
N LYS A 174 7.02 -13.48 15.49
CA LYS A 174 7.84 -14.64 15.92
C LYS A 174 7.16 -15.57 16.93
N THR A 175 6.20 -15.08 17.71
CA THR A 175 5.44 -15.89 18.68
C THR A 175 4.23 -16.58 18.02
N LEU A 176 3.66 -15.99 16.97
CA LEU A 176 2.48 -16.50 16.28
C LEU A 176 2.80 -17.34 15.04
N TYR A 177 3.97 -17.15 14.43
CA TYR A 177 4.36 -17.85 13.22
C TYR A 177 4.58 -19.34 13.48
N VAL A 178 3.84 -20.18 12.76
CA VAL A 178 4.03 -21.62 12.68
C VAL A 178 4.70 -21.93 11.34
N PRO A 179 5.92 -22.50 11.31
CA PRO A 179 6.62 -22.78 10.06
C PRO A 179 5.98 -23.92 9.28
N GLU A 180 5.77 -23.70 7.98
CA GLU A 180 5.30 -24.74 7.04
C GLU A 180 6.30 -25.89 6.89
N VAL A 181 7.61 -25.58 6.95
CA VAL A 181 8.70 -26.56 6.96
C VAL A 181 9.76 -26.18 8.02
N PRO A 182 10.41 -27.16 8.69
CA PRO A 182 11.29 -26.87 9.83
C PRO A 182 12.53 -26.02 9.56
N SER A 183 12.90 -25.79 8.29
CA SER A 183 14.03 -24.91 7.92
C SER A 183 13.67 -23.42 7.92
N LEU A 184 12.38 -23.07 7.98
CA LEU A 184 11.92 -21.69 7.95
C LEU A 184 11.84 -21.08 9.35
N SER A 185 12.31 -19.84 9.47
CA SER A 185 12.11 -19.02 10.67
C SER A 185 11.93 -17.55 10.29
N VAL A 186 11.23 -16.78 11.12
CA VAL A 186 11.01 -15.35 10.84
C VAL A 186 12.33 -14.58 10.98
N GLY A 187 12.75 -13.89 9.92
CA GLY A 187 13.84 -12.92 9.88
C GLY A 187 13.33 -11.51 10.17
N GLU A 188 13.30 -10.68 9.12
CA GLU A 188 12.72 -9.33 9.12
C GLU A 188 11.18 -9.36 9.06
N VAL A 189 10.54 -8.41 9.74
CA VAL A 189 9.09 -8.20 9.70
C VAL A 189 8.82 -6.70 9.55
N LYS A 190 8.20 -6.32 8.45
CA LYS A 190 7.88 -4.94 8.12
C LYS A 190 6.39 -4.78 7.88
N ALA A 191 5.74 -3.90 8.64
CA ALA A 191 4.41 -3.43 8.27
C ALA A 191 4.55 -2.51 7.05
N THR A 192 3.80 -2.79 5.99
CA THR A 192 3.81 -2.03 4.74
C THR A 192 2.45 -1.42 4.40
N GLY A 193 1.40 -1.90 5.05
CA GLY A 193 0.05 -1.34 5.00
C GLY A 193 -0.79 -1.75 6.20
N PHE A 194 -2.08 -1.40 6.15
CA PHE A 194 -3.10 -1.86 7.08
C PHE A 194 -4.47 -1.79 6.42
N LEU A 195 -5.43 -2.50 6.99
CA LEU A 195 -6.85 -2.38 6.75
C LEU A 195 -7.56 -2.15 8.10
N ILE A 196 -8.69 -1.46 8.06
CA ILE A 196 -9.69 -1.43 9.10
C ILE A 196 -10.83 -2.32 8.62
N ILE A 197 -11.03 -3.44 9.32
CA ILE A 197 -12.01 -4.48 9.01
C ILE A 197 -13.06 -4.54 10.12
N GLN A 198 -14.22 -5.13 9.85
CA GLN A 198 -15.26 -5.29 10.85
C GLN A 198 -14.89 -6.42 11.83
N GLY A 199 -14.63 -6.08 13.09
CA GLY A 199 -14.37 -7.02 14.17
C GLY A 199 -15.61 -7.33 15.02
N PRO A 200 -15.49 -8.25 16.01
CA PRO A 200 -16.60 -8.70 16.85
C PRO A 200 -17.25 -7.62 17.74
N SER A 201 -16.58 -6.48 17.94
CA SER A 201 -17.05 -5.38 18.80
C SER A 201 -16.98 -4.00 18.14
N GLY A 202 -16.82 -3.97 16.81
CA GLY A 202 -16.58 -2.75 16.04
C GLY A 202 -15.38 -2.89 15.11
N PRO A 203 -14.99 -1.80 14.42
CA PRO A 203 -13.84 -1.81 13.52
C PRO A 203 -12.53 -2.13 14.24
N ILE A 204 -11.69 -2.98 13.64
CA ILE A 204 -10.37 -3.35 14.15
C ILE A 204 -9.31 -3.22 13.06
N THR A 205 -8.07 -2.89 13.44
CA THR A 205 -6.95 -2.81 12.50
C THR A 205 -6.34 -4.19 12.26
N GLN A 206 -6.25 -4.56 10.99
CA GLN A 206 -5.40 -5.63 10.48
C GLN A 206 -4.16 -4.99 9.82
N LEU A 207 -2.96 -5.31 10.30
CA LEU A 207 -1.70 -4.84 9.71
C LEU A 207 -1.29 -5.75 8.56
N LEU A 208 -0.91 -5.16 7.43
CA LEU A 208 -0.39 -5.86 6.27
C LEU A 208 1.13 -5.87 6.34
N LEU A 209 1.71 -7.07 6.32
CA LEU A 209 3.10 -7.32 6.62
C LEU A 209 3.82 -7.96 5.44
N THR A 210 5.02 -7.46 5.17
CA THR A 210 6.05 -8.21 4.44
C THR A 210 6.95 -8.88 5.47
N VAL A 211 7.11 -10.19 5.36
CA VAL A 211 7.96 -11.00 6.23
C VAL A 211 9.03 -11.68 5.38
N VAL A 212 10.29 -11.55 5.80
CA VAL A 212 11.39 -12.35 5.27
C VAL A 212 11.50 -13.58 6.16
N LEU A 213 11.33 -14.77 5.55
CA LEU A 213 11.51 -16.05 6.21
C LEU A 213 12.93 -16.56 5.90
N GLU A 214 13.79 -16.58 6.91
CA GLU A 214 15.12 -17.19 6.82
C GLU A 214 14.96 -18.70 6.61
N ASN A 215 15.63 -19.23 5.58
CA ASN A 215 15.57 -20.64 5.23
C ASN A 215 16.92 -21.30 5.45
N SER A 216 17.07 -22.14 6.48
CA SER A 216 18.35 -22.81 6.77
C SER A 216 18.78 -23.83 5.70
N ALA A 217 17.94 -24.09 4.69
CA ALA A 217 18.17 -25.05 3.62
C ALA A 217 18.31 -24.39 2.22
N GLY A 218 18.30 -23.07 2.10
CA GLY A 218 18.37 -22.36 0.81
C GLY A 218 18.26 -20.85 0.94
N GLU A 219 17.76 -20.19 -0.10
CA GLU A 219 17.52 -18.75 -0.07
C GLU A 219 16.33 -18.36 0.84
N PRO A 220 16.36 -17.17 1.49
CA PRO A 220 15.23 -16.63 2.24
C PRO A 220 13.99 -16.43 1.35
N TRP A 221 12.80 -16.51 1.94
CA TRP A 221 11.53 -16.32 1.22
C TRP A 221 10.85 -15.02 1.66
N LYS A 222 10.52 -14.13 0.71
CA LYS A 222 9.61 -13.01 0.96
C LYS A 222 8.16 -13.52 0.91
N ARG A 223 7.37 -13.22 1.94
CA ARG A 223 5.94 -13.61 2.05
C ARG A 223 5.11 -12.48 2.64
N PHE A 224 3.84 -12.41 2.24
CA PHE A 224 2.88 -11.46 2.80
C PHE A 224 2.05 -12.13 3.90
N PHE A 225 1.79 -11.38 4.97
CA PHE A 225 0.96 -11.81 6.09
C PHE A 225 0.02 -10.69 6.52
N ALA A 226 -1.15 -11.05 7.04
CA ALA A 226 -2.01 -10.17 7.82
C ALA A 226 -1.82 -10.46 9.31
N TYR A 227 -1.62 -9.43 10.14
CA TYR A 227 -1.56 -9.55 11.59
C TYR A 227 -2.61 -8.65 12.23
N THR A 228 -3.55 -9.22 12.98
CA THR A 228 -4.65 -8.50 13.64
C THR A 228 -4.38 -8.43 15.16
N PRO A 229 -3.83 -7.33 15.71
CA PRO A 229 -3.38 -7.28 17.10
C PRO A 229 -4.52 -7.47 18.11
N ALA A 230 -5.74 -7.01 17.77
CA ALA A 230 -6.92 -7.13 18.63
C ALA A 230 -7.40 -8.59 18.78
N LEU A 231 -7.09 -9.45 17.80
CA LEU A 231 -7.41 -10.88 17.82
C LEU A 231 -6.20 -11.76 18.17
N ASN A 232 -4.99 -11.16 18.23
CA ASN A 232 -3.71 -11.86 18.37
C ASN A 232 -3.51 -12.95 17.30
N GLU A 233 -3.88 -12.63 16.07
CA GLU A 233 -3.97 -13.56 14.94
C GLU A 233 -3.02 -13.18 13.81
N LEU A 234 -2.33 -14.16 13.23
CA LEU A 234 -1.42 -14.02 12.10
C LEU A 234 -1.83 -14.98 10.98
N ILE A 235 -2.13 -14.46 9.79
CA ILE A 235 -2.60 -15.20 8.62
C ILE A 235 -1.61 -15.00 7.48
N SER A 236 -1.23 -16.07 6.78
CA SER A 236 -0.45 -15.98 5.53
C SER A 236 -1.37 -15.58 4.38
N LEU A 237 -1.01 -14.55 3.60
CA LEU A 237 -1.84 -14.08 2.49
C LEU A 237 -1.56 -14.90 1.22
N ASN A 238 -2.63 -15.18 0.47
CA ASN A 238 -2.56 -16.01 -0.74
C ASN A 238 -1.89 -15.23 -1.88
N SER A 239 -0.92 -15.87 -2.56
CA SER A 239 -0.13 -15.26 -3.63
C SER A 239 -0.89 -15.04 -4.95
N GLN A 240 -2.02 -15.71 -5.17
CA GLN A 240 -2.85 -15.56 -6.37
C GLN A 240 -3.90 -14.45 -6.22
N CYS A 241 -4.48 -14.34 -5.03
CA CYS A 241 -5.41 -13.29 -4.63
C CYS A 241 -5.23 -13.07 -3.13
N LEU A 242 -4.77 -11.89 -2.71
CA LEU A 242 -4.32 -11.66 -1.32
C LEU A 242 -5.43 -11.87 -0.28
N PHE A 243 -6.68 -11.59 -0.67
CA PHE A 243 -7.86 -11.61 0.18
C PHE A 243 -8.97 -12.44 -0.47
N ASP A 244 -10.00 -12.80 0.29
CA ASP A 244 -11.18 -13.46 -0.25
C ASP A 244 -11.92 -12.51 -1.22
N PRO A 245 -12.23 -12.91 -2.46
CA PRO A 245 -13.04 -12.12 -3.39
C PRO A 245 -14.38 -11.62 -2.84
N TYR A 246 -14.95 -12.27 -1.83
CA TYR A 246 -16.19 -11.86 -1.17
C TYR A 246 -16.02 -10.72 -0.15
N ASP A 247 -14.80 -10.47 0.33
CA ASP A 247 -14.49 -9.38 1.28
C ASP A 247 -14.22 -8.02 0.57
N MET A 248 -14.12 -8.02 -0.76
CA MET A 248 -13.65 -6.87 -1.57
C MET A 248 -14.74 -6.25 -2.47
N ASP A 249 -14.56 -4.97 -2.80
CA ASP A 249 -15.50 -4.22 -3.63
C ASP A 249 -15.55 -4.77 -5.07
N GLN A 250 -16.75 -5.05 -5.56
CA GLN A 250 -16.99 -5.42 -6.96
C GLN A 250 -16.87 -4.20 -7.86
N MET A 251 -15.91 -4.22 -8.80
CA MET A 251 -15.56 -3.05 -9.61
C MET A 251 -16.18 -3.10 -11.01
N SER A 252 -16.37 -1.93 -11.61
CA SER A 252 -16.76 -1.78 -13.00
C SER A 252 -15.85 -0.72 -13.66
N PRO A 253 -14.98 -1.11 -14.62
CA PRO A 253 -14.73 -2.48 -15.10
C PRO A 253 -14.17 -3.43 -14.02
N PRO A 254 -14.37 -4.76 -14.16
CA PRO A 254 -13.93 -5.75 -13.18
C PRO A 254 -12.41 -5.90 -13.16
N LEU A 255 -11.85 -6.13 -11.98
CA LEU A 255 -10.42 -6.42 -11.78
C LEU A 255 -10.10 -7.89 -12.11
N ALA A 256 -8.83 -8.25 -12.31
CA ALA A 256 -8.40 -9.57 -12.78
C ALA A 256 -8.89 -10.70 -11.88
N TYR A 257 -8.88 -10.50 -10.55
CA TYR A 257 -9.40 -11.49 -9.60
C TYR A 257 -10.94 -11.67 -9.70
N GLN A 258 -11.65 -10.72 -10.31
CA GLN A 258 -13.10 -10.75 -10.57
C GLN A 258 -13.43 -11.30 -11.98
N GLN A 259 -12.43 -11.41 -12.86
CA GLN A 259 -12.60 -11.91 -14.23
C GLN A 259 -12.46 -13.44 -14.32
N ALA A 260 -11.74 -14.07 -13.38
CA ALA A 260 -11.67 -15.53 -13.29
C ALA A 260 -12.95 -16.10 -12.65
N PRO A 261 -13.50 -17.23 -13.15
CA PRO A 261 -14.57 -17.92 -12.45
C PRO A 261 -14.05 -18.46 -11.12
N ALA A 262 -14.83 -18.30 -10.04
CA ALA A 262 -14.54 -18.95 -8.77
C ALA A 262 -14.47 -20.47 -8.96
N HIS A 263 -13.35 -21.06 -8.52
CA HIS A 263 -13.06 -22.50 -8.62
C HIS A 263 -13.40 -23.24 -7.33
#